data_AF-A0A544TVS8-F1
#
_entry.id   AF-A0A544TVS8-F1
#
_cell.length_a   1.000
_cell.length_b   1.000
_cell.length_c   1.000
_cell.angle_alpha   90.00
_cell.angle_beta   90.00
_cell.angle_gamma   90.00
#
_symmetry.space_group_name_H-M   'P 1'
#
loop_
_entity.id
_entity.type
_entity.pdbx_description
1 polymer ?
#
loop_
_entity_poly.entity_id
_entity_poly.type
_entity_poly.pdbx_seq_one_letter_code
_entity_poly.pdbx_strand_id
1 'polypeptide(L)'
;MIKIELPKPTITITQREQVLKEGELEIPSIYGFIDFHQIPRDKGGIFMFYNKNDELLFVGKARKIRQRIKKHFEDNVSPMIKHREEVYKISVCVVEEPMDREIYETYAINTLKAKYNIEKVFYK
;
A
#
# COMPACT_ATOMS: atom_id res chain seq x y z
N MET A 1 -13.67 -15.80 19.07
CA MET A 1 -12.82 -14.92 18.25
C MET A 1 -13.66 -14.47 17.05
N ILE A 2 -13.69 -13.18 16.74
CA ILE A 2 -14.46 -12.67 15.58
C ILE A 2 -13.81 -13.21 14.30
N LYS A 3 -14.61 -13.68 13.34
CA LYS A 3 -14.14 -14.07 12.01
C LYS A 3 -14.33 -12.90 11.06
N ILE A 4 -13.24 -12.32 10.56
CA ILE A 4 -13.24 -11.26 9.57
C ILE A 4 -12.43 -11.78 8.39
N GLU A 5 -13.01 -11.74 7.19
CA GLU A 5 -12.29 -12.07 5.96
C GLU A 5 -11.70 -10.78 5.37
N LEU A 6 -10.38 -10.76 5.16
CA LEU A 6 -9.73 -9.62 4.53
C LEU A 6 -10.14 -9.51 3.06
N PRO A 7 -10.42 -8.30 2.55
CA PRO A 7 -10.76 -8.12 1.15
C PRO A 7 -9.57 -8.50 0.27
N LYS A 8 -9.86 -9.16 -0.86
CA LYS A 8 -8.82 -9.48 -1.85
C LYS A 8 -8.28 -8.19 -2.47
N PRO A 9 -6.97 -8.10 -2.74
CA PRO A 9 -6.40 -6.98 -3.48
C PRO A 9 -7.09 -6.81 -4.83
N THR A 10 -7.61 -5.62 -5.06
CA THR A 10 -8.15 -5.21 -6.36
C THR A 10 -7.01 -4.92 -7.33
N ILE A 11 -5.93 -4.34 -6.82
CA ILE A 11 -4.75 -3.93 -7.60
C ILE A 11 -3.50 -4.29 -6.79
N THR A 12 -2.53 -4.87 -7.47
CA THR A 12 -1.19 -5.09 -6.93
C THR A 12 -0.17 -4.63 -7.96
N ILE A 13 0.75 -3.78 -7.54
CA ILE A 13 1.86 -3.29 -8.37
C ILE A 13 3.19 -3.58 -7.66
N THR A 14 4.23 -3.81 -8.46
CA THR A 14 5.60 -4.05 -7.97
C THR A 14 6.54 -3.05 -8.60
N GLN A 15 7.65 -2.75 -7.91
CA GLN A 15 8.74 -2.03 -8.53
C GLN A 15 9.28 -2.86 -9.70
N ARG A 16 9.41 -2.22 -10.85
CA ARG A 16 10.03 -2.81 -12.03
C ARG A 16 10.62 -1.71 -12.90
N GLU A 17 11.72 -2.03 -13.55
CA GLU A 17 12.29 -1.19 -14.60
C GLU A 17 11.52 -1.41 -15.90
N GLN A 18 11.40 -0.35 -16.71
CA GLN A 18 10.80 -0.47 -18.03
C GLN A 18 11.82 -1.13 -18.95
N VAL A 19 11.45 -2.27 -19.56
CA VAL A 19 12.20 -2.80 -20.69
C VAL A 19 11.77 -2.03 -21.93
N LEU A 20 12.50 -0.95 -22.25
CA LEU A 20 12.21 -0.11 -23.42
C LEU A 20 12.43 -0.91 -24.71
N LYS A 21 11.38 -1.00 -25.54
CA LYS A 21 11.50 -1.45 -26.93
C LYS A 21 11.66 -0.24 -27.86
N GLU A 22 12.33 -0.45 -28.99
CA GLU A 22 12.56 0.61 -29.98
C GLU A 22 11.23 1.24 -30.42
N GLY A 23 11.09 2.55 -30.20
CA GLY A 23 9.87 3.32 -30.49
C GLY A 23 8.88 3.50 -29.33
N GLU A 24 9.11 2.89 -28.16
CA GLU A 24 8.27 3.12 -26.97
C GLU A 24 8.71 4.35 -26.18
N LEU A 25 7.73 5.09 -25.63
CA LEU A 25 7.98 6.22 -24.75
C LEU A 25 8.35 5.73 -23.34
N GLU A 26 9.33 6.39 -22.72
CA GLU A 26 9.69 6.18 -21.32
C GLU A 26 8.54 6.61 -20.40
N ILE A 27 8.08 5.68 -19.56
CA ILE A 27 7.06 5.96 -18.56
C ILE A 27 7.78 6.41 -17.29
N PRO A 28 7.60 7.67 -16.85
CA PRO A 28 8.25 8.15 -15.64
C PRO A 28 7.77 7.32 -14.44
N SER A 29 8.70 6.65 -13.77
CA SER A 29 8.37 5.87 -12.59
C SER A 29 8.08 6.80 -11.40
N ILE A 30 7.06 6.48 -10.61
CA ILE A 30 6.81 7.14 -9.33
C ILE A 30 7.45 6.24 -8.28
N TYR A 31 8.63 6.63 -7.77
CA TYR A 31 9.40 5.85 -6.78
C TYR A 31 9.69 4.39 -7.22
N GLY A 32 10.01 4.19 -8.50
CA GLY A 32 10.24 2.85 -9.06
C GLY A 32 8.97 2.09 -9.46
N PHE A 33 7.78 2.66 -9.27
CA PHE A 33 6.50 2.10 -9.70
C PHE A 33 6.02 2.75 -11.00
N ILE A 34 6.15 2.03 -12.11
CA ILE A 34 5.62 2.43 -13.43
C ILE A 34 4.09 2.32 -13.44
N ASP A 35 3.57 1.27 -12.82
CA ASP A 35 2.14 0.95 -12.78
C ASP A 35 1.36 1.74 -11.73
N PHE A 36 1.95 2.78 -11.13
CA PHE A 36 1.28 3.61 -10.12
C PHE A 36 -0.02 4.26 -10.65
N HIS A 37 -0.12 4.41 -11.96
CA HIS A 37 -1.32 4.91 -12.63
C HIS A 37 -2.54 3.99 -12.51
N GLN A 38 -2.33 2.69 -12.31
CA GLN A 38 -3.39 1.69 -12.14
C GLN A 38 -4.15 1.87 -10.81
N ILE A 39 -3.54 2.52 -9.81
CA ILE A 39 -4.22 2.81 -8.55
C ILE A 39 -5.26 3.93 -8.78
N PRO A 40 -6.54 3.72 -8.44
CA PRO A 40 -7.60 4.71 -8.63
C PRO A 40 -7.35 5.97 -7.80
N ARG A 41 -7.66 7.14 -8.38
CA ARG A 41 -7.43 8.45 -7.73
C ARG A 41 -8.56 8.87 -6.79
N ASP A 42 -9.77 8.37 -7.03
CA ASP A 42 -11.04 8.78 -6.45
C ASP A 42 -11.65 7.74 -5.50
N LYS A 43 -11.01 6.58 -5.35
CA LYS A 43 -11.50 5.47 -4.52
C LYS A 43 -10.87 5.44 -3.13
N GLY A 44 -11.71 5.06 -2.17
CA GLY A 44 -11.32 4.75 -0.80
C GLY A 44 -10.95 3.29 -0.62
N GLY A 45 -10.12 3.00 0.38
CA GLY A 45 -9.79 1.62 0.73
C GLY A 45 -8.60 1.51 1.68
N ILE A 46 -8.01 0.33 1.70
CA ILE A 46 -6.78 0.02 2.43
C ILE A 46 -5.67 -0.31 1.44
N PHE A 47 -4.43 -0.09 1.85
CA PHE A 47 -3.23 -0.44 1.10
C PHE A 47 -2.21 -1.09 2.01
N MET A 48 -1.37 -1.92 1.41
CA MET A 48 -0.34 -2.70 2.07
C MET A 48 0.98 -2.54 1.32
N PHE A 49 2.04 -2.23 2.05
CA PHE A 49 3.40 -2.19 1.53
C PHE A 49 4.14 -3.47 1.93
N TYR A 50 4.83 -4.06 0.97
CA TYR A 50 5.63 -5.26 1.17
C TYR A 50 7.05 -5.05 0.65
N ASN A 51 8.01 -5.76 1.23
CA ASN A 51 9.38 -5.83 0.71
C ASN A 51 9.55 -6.92 -0.36
N LYS A 52 10.78 -7.09 -0.86
CA LYS A 52 11.14 -8.11 -1.87
C LYS A 52 10.93 -9.55 -1.40
N ASN A 53 10.88 -9.78 -0.10
CA ASN A 53 10.66 -11.09 0.52
C ASN A 53 9.18 -11.33 0.86
N ASP A 54 8.27 -10.50 0.32
CA ASP A 54 6.84 -10.52 0.61
C ASP A 54 6.46 -10.30 2.10
N GLU A 55 7.35 -9.72 2.89
CA GLU A 55 7.03 -9.34 4.28
C GLU A 55 6.19 -8.07 4.30
N LEU A 56 5.13 -8.06 5.11
CA LEU A 56 4.25 -6.90 5.29
C LEU A 56 4.94 -5.82 6.13
N LEU A 57 5.30 -4.72 5.49
CA LEU A 57 5.96 -3.58 6.11
C LEU A 57 4.95 -2.66 6.80
N PHE A 58 3.87 -2.33 6.12
CA PHE A 58 2.91 -1.32 6.59
C PHE A 58 1.52 -1.51 5.99
N VAL A 59 0.49 -1.19 6.76
CA VAL A 59 -0.90 -1.10 6.33
C VAL A 59 -1.41 0.30 6.62
N GLY A 60 -2.13 0.90 5.67
CA GLY A 60 -2.85 2.14 5.89
C GLY A 60 -4.18 2.17 5.16
N LYS A 61 -5.06 3.09 5.57
CA LYS A 61 -6.32 3.39 4.89
C LYS A 61 -6.38 4.81 4.32
N ALA A 62 -7.28 5.03 3.36
CA ALA A 62 -7.56 6.36 2.85
C ALA A 62 -8.95 6.48 2.21
N ARG A 63 -9.44 7.73 2.10
CA ARG A 63 -10.55 8.10 1.19
C ARG A 63 -10.11 8.24 -0.27
N LYS A 64 -8.84 8.56 -0.50
CA LYS A 64 -8.20 8.62 -1.82
C LYS A 64 -6.88 7.88 -1.75
N ILE A 65 -6.90 6.59 -2.10
CA ILE A 65 -5.76 5.67 -1.86
C ILE A 65 -4.51 6.14 -2.59
N ARG A 66 -4.59 6.42 -3.89
CA ARG A 66 -3.42 6.84 -4.68
C ARG A 66 -2.73 8.08 -4.11
N GLN A 67 -3.52 9.10 -3.73
CA GLN A 67 -2.98 10.33 -3.14
C GLN A 67 -2.30 10.03 -1.80
N ARG A 68 -2.90 9.18 -0.97
CA ARG A 68 -2.32 8.81 0.33
C ARG A 68 -1.03 8.03 0.17
N ILE A 69 -0.98 7.05 -0.72
CA ILE A 69 0.24 6.28 -1.00
C ILE A 69 1.34 7.23 -1.49
N LYS A 70 1.03 8.13 -2.43
CA LYS A 70 1.99 9.14 -2.92
C LYS A 70 2.59 9.96 -1.77
N LYS A 71 1.76 10.45 -0.85
CA LYS A 71 2.21 11.14 0.37
C LYS A 71 3.11 10.29 1.27
N HIS A 72 2.88 8.98 1.37
CA HIS A 72 3.76 8.10 2.13
C HIS A 72 5.19 8.04 1.57
N PHE A 73 5.40 8.40 0.30
CA PHE A 73 6.73 8.52 -0.32
C PHE A 73 7.28 9.97 -0.35
N GLU A 74 6.41 10.99 -0.25
CA GLU A 74 6.80 12.41 -0.34
C GLU A 74 7.00 13.08 1.05
N ASP A 75 6.13 12.82 2.02
CA ASP A 75 6.05 13.63 3.24
C ASP A 75 7.12 13.26 4.29
N ASN A 76 7.36 14.09 5.31
CA ASN A 76 8.34 13.81 6.36
C ASN A 76 7.75 13.32 7.69
N VAL A 77 6.49 12.85 7.68
CA VAL A 77 5.78 12.38 8.90
C VAL A 77 5.27 10.94 8.83
N SER A 78 5.50 10.24 7.72
CA SER A 78 5.10 8.83 7.56
C SER A 78 5.95 7.91 8.46
N PRO A 79 5.36 6.91 9.16
CA PRO A 79 6.14 5.87 9.83
C PRO A 79 7.12 5.14 8.91
N MET A 80 6.83 5.15 7.60
CA MET A 80 7.66 4.54 6.58
C MET A 80 8.86 5.36 6.12
N ILE A 81 9.08 6.60 6.55
CA ILE A 81 10.15 7.48 6.00
C ILE A 81 11.51 6.78 5.94
N LYS A 82 11.92 6.13 7.04
CA LYS A 82 13.22 5.44 7.14
C LYS A 82 13.27 4.09 6.42
N HIS A 83 12.14 3.64 5.89
CA HIS A 83 11.92 2.30 5.37
C HIS A 83 11.31 2.31 3.95
N ARG A 84 11.25 3.48 3.29
CA ARG A 84 10.61 3.64 1.96
C ARG A 84 11.28 2.78 0.90
N GLU A 85 12.60 2.68 0.98
CA GLU A 85 13.44 1.94 0.05
C GLU A 85 13.21 0.42 0.17
N GLU A 86 12.66 -0.04 1.30
CA GLU A 86 12.28 -1.45 1.46
C GLU A 86 11.00 -1.78 0.69
N VAL A 87 10.18 -0.80 0.30
CA VAL A 87 8.89 -1.03 -0.35
C VAL A 87 9.09 -1.46 -1.80
N TYR A 88 8.81 -2.74 -2.05
CA TYR A 88 8.92 -3.36 -3.37
C TYR A 88 7.56 -3.64 -4.02
N LYS A 89 6.54 -3.94 -3.22
CA LYS A 89 5.20 -4.28 -3.69
C LYS A 89 4.14 -3.50 -2.93
N ILE A 90 3.14 -3.01 -3.65
CA ILE A 90 1.99 -2.29 -3.10
C ILE A 90 0.73 -3.05 -3.51
N SER A 91 -0.05 -3.49 -2.53
CA SER A 91 -1.38 -4.06 -2.77
C SER A 91 -2.46 -3.13 -2.24
N VAL A 92 -3.56 -3.02 -2.97
CA VAL A 92 -4.67 -2.12 -2.68
C VAL A 92 -5.97 -2.90 -2.71
N CYS A 93 -6.78 -2.73 -1.67
CA CYS A 93 -8.16 -3.22 -1.64
C CYS A 93 -9.09 -2.02 -1.61
N VAL A 94 -9.94 -1.89 -2.63
CA VAL A 94 -10.97 -0.84 -2.65
C VAL A 94 -12.06 -1.20 -1.63
N VAL A 95 -12.31 -0.29 -0.70
CA VAL A 95 -13.33 -0.42 0.35
C VAL A 95 -13.96 0.95 0.53
N GLU A 96 -15.21 1.11 0.12
CA GLU A 96 -15.89 2.41 0.11
C GLU A 96 -16.31 2.83 1.52
N GLU A 97 -16.84 1.88 2.30
CA GLU A 97 -17.37 2.18 3.63
C GLU A 97 -16.25 2.63 4.60
N PRO A 98 -16.40 3.79 5.26
CA PRO A 98 -15.41 4.28 6.22
C PRO A 98 -15.21 3.33 7.41
N MET A 99 -16.31 2.74 7.91
CA MET A 99 -16.27 1.79 9.02
C MET A 99 -15.48 0.54 8.64
N ASP A 100 -15.76 -0.04 7.48
CA ASP A 100 -15.08 -1.24 7.02
C ASP A 100 -13.59 -1.01 6.83
N ARG A 101 -13.18 0.14 6.30
CA ARG A 101 -11.76 0.52 6.19
C ARG A 101 -11.06 0.57 7.55
N GLU A 102 -11.75 1.08 8.57
CA GLU A 102 -11.22 1.15 9.93
C GLU A 102 -10.97 -0.24 10.50
N ILE A 103 -11.96 -1.11 10.33
CA ILE A 103 -11.93 -2.50 10.78
C ILE A 103 -10.83 -3.27 10.04
N TYR A 104 -10.80 -3.21 8.71
CA TYR A 104 -9.83 -3.96 7.92
C TYR A 104 -8.40 -3.47 8.10
N GLU A 105 -8.15 -2.17 8.25
CA GLU A 105 -6.82 -1.66 8.58
C GLU A 105 -6.35 -2.26 9.91
N THR A 106 -7.17 -2.12 10.96
CA THR A 106 -6.83 -2.63 12.29
C THR A 106 -6.63 -4.14 12.27
N TYR A 107 -7.54 -4.87 11.61
CA TYR A 107 -7.46 -6.32 11.53
C TYR A 107 -6.23 -6.78 10.76
N ALA A 108 -5.92 -6.19 9.61
CA ALA A 108 -4.75 -6.54 8.81
C ALA A 108 -3.43 -6.25 9.55
N ILE A 109 -3.32 -5.10 10.23
CA ILE A 109 -2.14 -4.76 11.03
C ILE A 109 -1.83 -5.88 12.04
N ASN A 110 -2.85 -6.36 12.74
CA ASN A 110 -2.68 -7.26 13.87
C ASN A 110 -2.58 -8.74 13.46
N THR A 111 -3.36 -9.15 12.46
CA THR A 111 -3.34 -10.55 11.99
C THR A 111 -2.12 -10.85 11.15
N LEU A 112 -1.70 -9.91 10.28
CA LEU A 112 -0.55 -10.05 9.41
C LEU A 112 0.74 -9.48 10.02
N LYS A 113 0.66 -8.90 11.22
CA LYS A 113 1.78 -8.35 12.00
C LYS A 113 2.65 -7.35 11.23
N ALA A 114 2.02 -6.27 10.75
CA ALA A 114 2.70 -5.23 9.97
C ALA A 114 3.88 -4.61 10.73
N LYS A 115 5.08 -4.70 10.17
CA LYS A 115 6.35 -4.43 10.87
C LYS A 115 6.46 -3.01 11.43
N TYR A 116 6.10 -2.02 10.62
CA TYR A 116 6.35 -0.59 10.89
C TYR A 116 5.08 0.21 11.24
N ASN A 117 3.93 -0.44 11.43
CA ASN A 117 2.79 0.22 12.05
C ASN A 117 3.11 0.55 13.51
N ILE A 118 2.74 1.76 13.93
CA ILE A 118 2.94 2.28 15.29
C ILE A 118 1.60 2.30 16.03
N GLU A 119 0.58 2.86 15.39
CA GLU A 119 -0.78 2.91 15.94
C GLU A 119 -1.54 1.60 15.68
N LYS A 120 -2.50 1.30 16.55
CA LYS A 120 -3.43 0.14 16.42
C LYS A 120 -2.72 -1.21 16.40
N VAL A 121 -1.57 -1.30 17.06
CA VAL A 121 -0.80 -2.54 17.22
C VAL A 121 -1.09 -3.14 18.60
N PHE A 122 -1.64 -4.35 18.64
CA PHE A 122 -2.11 -5.04 19.85
C PHE A 122 -1.45 -6.41 20.08
N TYR A 123 -0.46 -6.78 19.25
CA TYR A 123 0.28 -8.04 19.36
C TYR A 123 1.71 -7.88 19.90
N LYS A 124 2.10 -6.64 20.20
CA LYS A 124 3.41 -6.30 20.78
C LYS A 124 3.32 -6.32 22.30
#